data_AF-A0A518AW50-F1
#
_entry.id   AF-A0A518AW50-F1
#
_cell.length_a   1.000
_cell.length_b   1.000
_cell.length_c   1.000
_cell.angle_alpha   90.00
_cell.angle_beta   90.00
_cell.angle_gamma   90.00
#
_symmetry.space_group_name_H-M   'P 1'
#
loop_
_entity.id
_entity.type
_entity.pdbx_description
1 polymer ?
#
loop_
_entity_poly.entity_id
_entity_poly.type
_entity_poly.pdbx_seq_one_letter_code
_entity_poly.pdbx_strand_id
1 'polypeptide(L)'
;MAKSDKERLNQVITEVLDEGLSAERMAELEDLLLDNPELQAYYTDALKLNTLMRYELSGGLHHATPLVASEPVDTTTLIQQLVEADAATPQGTSQATSGVTNWKSIAFWVATLAASLLIAVGVYSVLSPGGSQHAPSDRSLAHAAGETPGAHGQSSETLLVNDPQQLATLSRITKTEMITRVMLPGSTTNSRQASVQRLVGGNAWIDRSPGGRERGYVVELASGYRMDVRVDADAGNQNALGIVELDSRGRMTGDTFSFNNLPTESDTSWRRYGNIGAITLENKRAQSRYFLFAGSHVNLGNPSAGWKQSDYKLLHESSDFLVLGWDDSGYLGEEVDETRRDQDFNDVCAVLHFAPFSSTRQTMDSSVFYLPALTANLPTFTGAEPGHPFHVKPGQEVMLLVSDSARIPSSALIVEQDTQSIIWRDDAVGKESLPLDSPNETSMRGIYVIKNNTSTVKRYAIHAGRYDETDTWVEMPYRLNGEDDHWECIGFEDSPEGPMGVDWNDIQVHARWFEN
;
A
#
# COMPACT_ATOMS: atom_id res chain seq x y z
N MET A 1 -14.31 25.80 30.99
CA MET A 1 -13.05 25.11 30.63
C MET A 1 -12.32 25.92 29.58
N ALA A 2 -11.05 26.30 29.81
CA ALA A 2 -10.28 27.05 28.82
C ALA A 2 -9.76 26.08 27.75
N LYS A 3 -10.01 26.39 26.47
CA LYS A 3 -9.51 25.62 25.32
C LYS A 3 -7.99 25.41 25.37
N SER A 4 -7.27 26.33 26.02
CA SER A 4 -5.82 26.29 26.24
C SER A 4 -5.34 25.08 27.02
N ASP A 5 -6.10 24.59 28.00
CA ASP A 5 -5.60 23.58 28.93
C ASP A 5 -5.63 22.18 28.29
N LYS A 6 -6.61 21.95 27.39
CA LYS A 6 -6.67 20.76 26.53
C LYS A 6 -5.55 20.74 25.49
N GLU A 7 -5.29 21.88 24.85
CA GLU A 7 -4.20 22.01 23.86
C GLU A 7 -2.84 21.77 24.53
N ARG A 8 -2.64 22.30 25.74
CA ARG A 8 -1.42 22.12 26.52
C ARG A 8 -1.26 20.69 27.02
N LEU A 9 -2.35 20.06 27.48
CA LEU A 9 -2.36 18.64 27.85
C LEU A 9 -2.03 17.74 26.65
N ASN A 10 -2.55 18.02 25.45
CA ASN A 10 -2.19 17.28 24.23
C ASN A 10 -0.71 17.42 23.88
N GLN A 11 -0.15 18.63 23.99
CA GLN A 11 1.27 18.84 23.75
C GLN A 11 2.13 18.00 24.70
N VAL A 12 1.79 17.98 26.00
CA VAL A 12 2.50 17.17 26.98
C VAL A 12 2.33 15.68 26.69
N ILE A 13 1.13 15.20 26.34
CA ILE A 13 0.91 13.78 25.99
C ILE A 13 1.75 13.36 24.78
N THR A 14 1.82 14.18 23.73
CA THR A 14 2.63 13.87 22.53
C THR A 14 4.11 13.79 22.88
N GLU A 15 4.66 14.78 23.57
CA GLU A 15 6.07 14.78 23.99
C GLU A 15 6.41 13.58 24.91
N VAL A 16 5.47 13.19 25.79
CA VAL A 16 5.59 12.02 26.66
C VAL A 16 5.70 10.71 25.88
N LEU A 17 4.94 10.60 24.80
CA LEU A 17 4.96 9.41 23.96
C LEU A 17 6.27 9.31 23.17
N ASP A 18 6.76 10.44 22.65
CA ASP A 18 7.89 10.46 21.71
C ASP A 18 9.25 10.27 22.39
N GLU A 19 9.51 10.99 23.50
CA GLU A 19 10.85 11.09 24.08
C GLU A 19 10.98 10.46 25.50
N GLY A 20 9.86 10.06 26.09
CA GLY A 20 9.77 9.64 27.48
C GLY A 20 9.76 10.82 28.47
N LEU A 21 9.27 10.60 29.68
CA LEU A 21 9.00 11.66 30.65
C LEU A 21 10.28 12.25 31.25
N SER A 22 10.58 13.51 30.89
CA SER A 22 11.44 14.35 31.72
C SER A 22 10.71 14.71 33.02
N ALA A 23 11.46 14.89 34.12
CA ALA A 23 10.87 15.21 35.43
C ALA A 23 10.04 16.52 35.40
N GLU A 24 10.44 17.48 34.56
CA GLU A 24 9.75 18.76 34.39
C GLU A 24 8.38 18.59 33.71
N ARG A 25 8.29 17.76 32.67
CA ARG A 25 7.02 17.48 31.99
C ARG A 25 6.08 16.62 32.82
N MET A 26 6.62 15.72 33.65
CA MET A 26 5.80 14.97 34.60
C MET A 26 5.15 15.90 35.62
N ALA A 27 5.89 16.88 36.14
CA ALA A 27 5.35 17.87 37.07
C ALA A 27 4.29 18.77 36.40
N GLU A 28 4.50 19.17 35.14
CA GLU A 28 3.49 19.94 34.38
C GLU A 28 2.22 19.13 34.12
N LEU A 29 2.36 17.84 33.79
CA LEU A 29 1.22 16.94 33.62
C LEU A 29 0.46 16.75 34.93
N GLU A 30 1.16 16.56 36.05
CA GLU A 30 0.55 16.43 37.37
C GLU A 30 -0.22 17.70 37.75
N ASP A 31 0.38 18.89 37.54
CA ASP A 31 -0.27 20.18 37.81
C ASP A 31 -1.53 20.40 36.95
N LEU A 32 -1.49 20.03 35.68
CA LEU A 32 -2.66 20.11 34.79
C LEU A 32 -3.79 19.16 35.20
N LEU A 33 -3.47 18.01 35.78
CA LEU A 33 -4.45 16.98 36.16
C LEU A 33 -4.95 17.13 37.60
N LEU A 34 -4.18 17.76 38.48
CA LEU A 34 -4.54 17.91 39.89
C LEU A 34 -5.85 18.71 40.03
N ASP A 35 -6.79 18.15 40.79
CA ASP A 35 -8.12 18.74 41.05
C ASP A 35 -8.97 19.06 39.80
N ASN A 36 -8.61 18.53 38.62
CA ASN A 36 -9.33 18.77 37.38
C ASN A 36 -9.91 17.46 36.78
N PRO A 37 -11.08 16.99 37.25
CA PRO A 37 -11.65 15.71 36.82
C PRO A 37 -12.01 15.67 35.33
N GLU A 38 -12.29 16.81 34.70
CA GLU A 38 -12.55 16.88 33.25
C GLU A 38 -11.27 16.66 32.43
N LEU A 39 -10.13 17.23 32.86
CA LEU A 39 -8.83 16.98 32.22
C LEU A 39 -8.32 15.57 32.50
N GLN A 40 -8.59 15.00 33.68
CA GLN A 40 -8.29 13.60 33.98
C GLN A 40 -9.05 12.64 33.06
N ALA A 41 -10.34 12.86 32.85
CA ALA A 41 -11.15 12.09 31.90
C ALA A 41 -10.61 12.23 30.47
N TYR A 42 -10.31 13.46 30.04
CA TYR A 42 -9.73 13.74 28.73
C TYR A 42 -8.35 13.10 28.51
N TYR A 43 -7.45 13.18 29.51
CA TYR A 43 -6.14 12.54 29.50
C TYR A 43 -6.26 11.02 29.39
N THR A 44 -7.20 10.43 30.13
CA THR A 44 -7.47 8.99 30.08
C THR A 44 -7.93 8.56 28.69
N ASP A 45 -8.82 9.32 28.06
CA ASP A 45 -9.30 9.03 26.71
C ASP A 45 -8.21 9.23 25.66
N ALA A 46 -7.39 10.28 25.79
CA ALA A 46 -6.25 10.54 24.92
C ALA A 46 -5.16 9.47 25.05
N LEU A 47 -4.86 8.98 26.26
CA LEU A 47 -3.95 7.85 26.48
C LEU A 47 -4.50 6.55 25.89
N LYS A 48 -5.80 6.27 26.06
CA LYS A 48 -6.44 5.09 25.44
C LYS A 48 -6.32 5.15 23.92
N LEU A 49 -6.61 6.29 23.31
CA LEU A 49 -6.48 6.50 21.87
C LEU A 49 -5.03 6.30 21.42
N ASN A 50 -4.05 6.91 22.10
CA ASN A 50 -2.64 6.76 21.77
C ASN A 50 -2.13 5.34 22.01
N THR A 51 -2.60 4.65 23.04
CA THR A 51 -2.25 3.25 23.31
C THR A 51 -2.85 2.34 22.24
N LEU A 52 -4.10 2.59 21.83
CA LEU A 52 -4.74 1.88 20.72
C LEU A 52 -4.00 2.13 19.40
N MET A 53 -3.67 3.39 19.08
CA MET A 53 -2.87 3.72 17.92
C MET A 53 -1.50 3.05 17.98
N ARG A 54 -0.81 3.08 19.13
CA ARG A 54 0.47 2.39 19.32
C ARG A 54 0.34 0.88 19.20
N TYR A 55 -0.74 0.27 19.68
CA TYR A 55 -0.96 -1.17 19.56
C TYR A 55 -1.25 -1.56 18.11
N GLU A 56 -2.06 -0.77 17.39
CA GLU A 56 -2.32 -0.90 15.96
C GLU A 56 -1.05 -0.65 15.11
N LEU A 57 -0.20 0.29 15.51
CA LEU A 57 1.06 0.64 14.83
C LEU A 57 2.18 -0.38 15.14
N SER A 58 2.29 -0.83 16.39
CA SER A 58 3.31 -1.80 16.83
C SER A 58 2.96 -3.24 16.43
N GLY A 59 1.68 -3.55 16.24
CA GLY A 59 1.23 -4.79 15.61
C GLY A 59 1.74 -4.99 14.17
N GLY A 60 2.21 -3.91 13.52
CA GLY A 60 2.89 -3.95 12.22
C GLY A 60 4.42 -4.02 12.28
N LEU A 61 5.03 -3.95 13.48
CA LEU A 61 6.50 -3.82 13.67
C LEU A 61 7.20 -5.12 14.07
N HIS A 62 6.46 -6.20 14.28
CA HIS A 62 7.01 -7.53 14.48
C HIS A 62 6.46 -8.45 13.40
N HIS A 63 7.36 -9.16 12.72
CA HIS A 63 7.11 -10.26 11.78
C HIS A 63 5.69 -10.80 11.92
N ALA A 64 4.87 -10.69 10.87
CA ALA A 64 3.55 -11.30 10.71
C ALA A 64 3.23 -12.33 11.81
N THR A 65 2.84 -11.83 12.98
CA THR A 65 2.65 -12.70 14.14
C THR A 65 1.22 -13.14 14.02
N PRO A 66 0.94 -14.45 13.80
CA PRO A 66 -0.44 -14.89 13.80
C PRO A 66 -1.08 -14.45 15.11
N LEU A 67 -2.26 -13.82 15.02
CA LEU A 67 -3.14 -13.58 16.17
C LEU A 67 -3.57 -14.96 16.70
N VAL A 68 -2.67 -15.62 17.43
CA VAL A 68 -3.00 -16.84 18.18
C VAL A 68 -4.04 -16.43 19.21
N ALA A 69 -5.18 -17.10 19.22
CA ALA A 69 -6.19 -16.95 20.24
C ALA A 69 -5.57 -17.26 21.61
N SER A 70 -5.21 -16.23 22.38
CA SER A 70 -4.82 -16.40 23.78
C SER A 70 -6.06 -16.69 24.61
N GLU A 71 -6.01 -17.75 25.40
CA GLU A 71 -7.01 -18.08 26.41
C GLU A 71 -7.26 -16.89 27.35
N PRO A 72 -8.49 -16.72 27.89
CA PRO A 72 -8.86 -15.53 28.65
C PRO A 72 -8.01 -15.40 29.91
N VAL A 73 -7.27 -14.29 30.01
CA VAL A 73 -6.51 -13.91 31.20
C VAL A 73 -7.49 -13.54 32.32
N ASP A 74 -7.33 -14.19 33.48
CA ASP A 74 -8.12 -13.94 34.68
C ASP A 74 -7.76 -12.56 35.27
N THR A 75 -8.66 -11.60 35.05
CA THR A 75 -8.56 -10.19 35.47
C THR A 75 -8.48 -9.99 36.97
N THR A 76 -8.78 -11.02 37.76
CA THR A 76 -8.78 -10.96 39.23
C THR A 76 -7.36 -10.77 39.79
N THR A 77 -6.35 -11.33 39.12
CA THR A 77 -4.94 -11.28 39.56
C THR A 77 -4.28 -9.91 39.37
N LEU A 78 -4.71 -9.16 38.34
CA LEU A 78 -4.17 -7.83 38.02
C LEU A 78 -4.70 -6.75 38.97
N ILE A 79 -5.96 -6.87 39.39
CA ILE A 79 -6.58 -5.93 40.34
C ILE A 79 -5.96 -6.08 41.74
N GLN A 80 -5.60 -7.30 42.14
CA GLN A 80 -5.02 -7.54 43.46
C GLN A 80 -3.60 -6.98 43.63
N GLN A 81 -2.82 -6.92 42.54
CA GLN A 81 -1.48 -6.30 42.56
C GLN A 81 -1.52 -4.77 42.58
N LEU A 82 -2.57 -4.15 42.03
CA LEU A 82 -2.75 -2.68 42.05
C LEU A 82 -3.23 -2.17 43.42
N VAL A 83 -3.99 -2.97 44.17
CA VAL A 83 -4.50 -2.59 45.50
C VAL A 83 -3.42 -2.67 46.59
N GLU A 84 -2.40 -3.52 46.42
CA GLU A 84 -1.31 -3.65 47.39
C GLU A 84 -0.24 -2.55 47.27
N ALA A 85 -0.19 -1.81 46.15
CA ALA A 85 0.77 -0.74 45.92
C ALA A 85 0.37 0.61 46.55
N ASP A 86 -0.92 0.80 46.91
CA ASP A 86 -1.48 2.08 47.35
C ASP A 86 -1.47 2.26 48.89
N ALA A 87 -0.91 1.30 49.63
CA ALA A 87 -0.97 1.24 51.09
C ALA A 87 0.21 1.91 51.84
N ALA A 88 1.06 2.69 51.16
CA ALA A 88 2.24 3.29 51.80
C ALA A 88 2.49 4.76 51.43
N THR A 89 1.80 5.67 52.12
CA THR A 89 2.18 7.10 52.12
C THR A 89 2.03 7.72 53.51
N PRO A 90 3.06 8.41 54.06
CA PRO A 90 2.89 9.33 55.19
C PRO A 90 2.70 10.78 54.74
N GLN A 91 1.85 11.50 55.48
CA GLN A 91 1.46 12.90 55.29
C GLN A 91 2.57 13.91 55.60
N GLY A 92 2.55 15.04 54.86
CA GLY A 92 3.29 16.27 55.20
C GLY A 92 2.58 17.52 54.69
N THR A 93 2.05 18.31 55.61
CA THR A 93 1.44 19.66 55.45
C THR A 93 2.47 20.76 55.19
N SER A 94 2.16 21.75 54.32
CA SER A 94 2.35 23.19 54.63
C SER A 94 1.84 24.20 53.57
N GLN A 95 1.17 25.21 54.11
CA GLN A 95 0.68 26.54 53.69
C GLN A 95 1.34 27.38 52.55
N ALA A 96 0.44 28.02 51.78
CA ALA A 96 0.28 29.45 51.41
C ALA A 96 1.40 30.24 50.68
N THR A 97 1.03 30.93 49.57
CA THR A 97 0.98 32.41 49.48
C THR A 97 0.37 32.91 48.15
N SER A 98 -0.19 34.11 48.22
CA SER A 98 -0.97 34.89 47.25
C SER A 98 -0.14 35.65 46.20
N GLY A 99 -0.69 35.85 45.00
CA GLY A 99 -0.18 36.82 44.00
C GLY A 99 -1.24 37.24 42.98
N VAL A 100 -1.51 38.55 42.91
CA VAL A 100 -2.45 39.25 42.02
C VAL A 100 -1.66 39.84 40.84
N THR A 101 -2.18 39.84 39.59
CA THR A 101 -2.33 41.05 38.71
C THR A 101 -2.77 40.80 37.25
N ASN A 102 -3.76 41.62 36.84
CA ASN A 102 -3.91 42.41 35.60
C ASN A 102 -4.28 41.80 34.23
N TRP A 103 -5.61 41.74 34.05
CA TRP A 103 -6.43 42.24 32.93
C TRP A 103 -5.86 43.48 32.19
N LYS A 104 -5.62 43.38 30.87
CA LYS A 104 -5.95 44.34 29.78
C LYS A 104 -5.04 44.14 28.54
N SER A 105 -5.51 43.42 27.51
CA SER A 105 -5.17 43.67 26.08
C SER A 105 -5.68 42.59 25.10
N ILE A 106 -7.01 42.35 25.03
CA ILE A 106 -7.61 41.56 23.94
C ILE A 106 -8.77 42.35 23.36
N ALA A 107 -8.48 43.22 22.39
CA ALA A 107 -9.52 43.91 21.61
C ALA A 107 -9.09 44.34 20.19
N PHE A 108 -7.89 43.97 19.70
CA PHE A 108 -7.38 44.54 18.44
C PHE A 108 -7.19 43.55 17.28
N TRP A 109 -7.34 42.24 17.47
CA TRP A 109 -6.99 41.25 16.43
C TRP A 109 -8.16 40.60 15.67
N VAL A 110 -9.42 40.92 15.99
CA VAL A 110 -10.59 40.22 15.39
C VAL A 110 -11.15 40.92 14.14
N ALA A 111 -10.72 42.13 13.79
CA ALA A 111 -11.32 42.89 12.69
C ALA A 111 -10.69 42.66 11.29
N THR A 112 -9.53 42.02 11.19
CA THR A 112 -8.76 41.98 9.93
C THR A 112 -8.98 40.74 9.06
N LEU A 113 -9.60 39.68 9.60
CA LEU A 113 -9.75 38.40 8.89
C LEU A 113 -11.05 38.25 8.08
N ALA A 114 -12.00 39.16 8.23
CA ALA A 114 -13.31 39.05 7.58
C ALA A 114 -13.39 39.71 6.18
N ALA A 115 -12.39 40.51 5.78
CA ALA A 115 -12.42 41.27 4.52
C ALA A 115 -11.73 40.57 3.33
N SER A 116 -10.92 39.54 3.57
CA SER A 116 -10.14 38.85 2.52
C SER A 116 -10.88 37.69 1.84
N LEU A 117 -11.97 37.18 2.43
CA LEU A 117 -12.67 36.00 1.92
C LEU A 117 -13.71 36.30 0.81
N LEU A 118 -14.12 37.56 0.62
CA LEU A 118 -15.19 37.93 -0.32
C LEU A 118 -14.71 38.33 -1.73
N ILE A 119 -13.40 38.45 -1.95
CA ILE A 119 -12.84 38.86 -3.26
C ILE A 119 -12.46 37.65 -4.12
N ALA A 120 -12.23 36.46 -3.53
CA ALA A 120 -11.77 35.27 -4.25
C ALA A 120 -12.87 34.52 -5.03
N VAL A 121 -14.15 34.73 -4.72
CA VAL A 121 -15.27 33.96 -5.32
C VAL A 121 -15.87 34.64 -6.56
N GLY A 122 -15.56 35.92 -6.81
CA GLY A 122 -16.18 36.70 -7.88
C GLY A 122 -15.54 36.62 -9.27
N VAL A 123 -14.36 36.00 -9.42
CA VAL A 123 -13.57 36.09 -10.66
C VAL A 123 -13.64 34.81 -11.52
N TYR A 124 -14.13 33.68 -11.00
CA TYR A 124 -14.07 32.39 -11.70
C TYR A 124 -15.25 32.11 -12.65
N SER A 125 -16.28 32.96 -12.69
CA SER A 125 -17.54 32.68 -13.41
C SER A 125 -17.74 33.42 -14.74
N VAL A 126 -16.70 34.04 -15.33
CA VAL A 126 -16.86 34.93 -16.51
C VAL A 126 -16.08 34.51 -17.77
N LEU A 127 -15.33 33.39 -17.80
CA LEU A 127 -14.63 33.00 -19.03
C LEU A 127 -14.65 31.49 -19.30
N SER A 128 -15.63 31.04 -20.10
CA SER A 128 -15.47 29.86 -20.97
C SER A 128 -16.33 30.02 -22.22
N PRO A 129 -15.74 30.34 -23.38
CA PRO A 129 -16.39 30.23 -24.68
C PRO A 129 -16.24 28.81 -25.25
N GLY A 130 -17.31 28.32 -25.85
CA GLY A 130 -17.44 26.94 -26.31
C GLY A 130 -16.89 26.61 -27.69
N GLY A 131 -17.08 25.34 -28.04
CA GLY A 131 -17.17 24.82 -29.40
C GLY A 131 -15.92 24.12 -29.94
N SER A 132 -15.99 22.81 -30.18
CA SER A 132 -16.13 22.26 -31.54
C SER A 132 -16.08 20.73 -31.52
N GLN A 133 -16.94 20.15 -32.36
CA GLN A 133 -17.02 18.72 -32.66
C GLN A 133 -15.90 18.35 -33.65
N HIS A 134 -15.08 17.37 -33.31
CA HIS A 134 -14.37 16.56 -34.29
C HIS A 134 -14.43 15.09 -33.88
N ALA A 135 -14.88 14.26 -34.82
CA ALA A 135 -14.92 12.81 -34.71
C ALA A 135 -13.50 12.22 -34.87
N PRO A 136 -13.11 11.21 -34.07
CA PRO A 136 -11.95 10.40 -34.37
C PRO A 136 -12.34 9.12 -35.11
N SER A 137 -11.46 8.76 -36.02
CA SER A 137 -11.44 7.61 -36.89
C SER A 137 -10.91 6.37 -36.16
N ASP A 138 -11.46 5.22 -36.54
CA ASP A 138 -11.13 3.86 -36.11
C ASP A 138 -9.62 3.55 -36.16
N ARG A 139 -8.99 3.27 -35.00
CA ARG A 139 -7.90 2.28 -34.86
C ARG A 139 -7.93 1.61 -33.48
N SER A 140 -8.10 0.30 -33.53
CA SER A 140 -8.17 -0.69 -32.46
C SER A 140 -6.96 -0.67 -31.51
N LEU A 141 -7.15 -0.11 -30.32
CA LEU A 141 -6.55 -0.55 -29.07
C LEU A 141 -7.69 -1.13 -28.22
N ALA A 142 -7.52 -2.36 -27.74
CA ALA A 142 -8.49 -3.01 -26.87
C ALA A 142 -8.48 -2.32 -25.50
N HIS A 143 -9.25 -1.22 -25.40
CA HIS A 143 -9.62 -0.60 -24.15
C HIS A 143 -10.49 -1.57 -23.35
N ALA A 144 -10.07 -1.85 -22.11
CA ALA A 144 -10.89 -2.41 -21.04
C ALA A 144 -11.96 -1.39 -20.61
N ALA A 145 -12.86 -1.06 -21.54
CA ALA A 145 -14.02 -0.23 -21.30
C ALA A 145 -15.09 -1.08 -20.59
N GLY A 146 -15.32 -0.77 -19.31
CA GLY A 146 -16.56 -1.07 -18.60
C GLY A 146 -17.02 -2.52 -18.67
N GLU A 147 -16.40 -3.41 -17.89
CA GLU A 147 -17.06 -4.65 -17.48
C GLU A 147 -18.22 -4.32 -16.54
N THR A 148 -19.36 -3.95 -17.14
CA THR A 148 -20.64 -4.20 -16.51
C THR A 148 -20.75 -5.72 -16.34
N PRO A 149 -21.15 -6.24 -15.17
CA PRO A 149 -21.28 -7.67 -14.96
C PRO A 149 -22.42 -8.22 -15.82
N GLY A 150 -22.11 -8.61 -17.05
CA GLY A 150 -23.07 -9.18 -17.98
C GLY A 150 -22.59 -9.18 -19.42
N ALA A 151 -21.99 -10.31 -19.87
CA ALA A 151 -22.24 -10.91 -21.19
C ALA A 151 -21.28 -12.06 -21.59
N HIS A 152 -20.48 -12.65 -20.68
CA HIS A 152 -19.78 -13.91 -20.96
C HIS A 152 -20.18 -15.04 -20.01
N GLY A 153 -21.39 -15.56 -20.23
CA GLY A 153 -21.62 -16.97 -20.54
C GLY A 153 -21.35 -18.08 -19.52
N GLN A 154 -20.78 -17.81 -18.35
CA GLN A 154 -20.79 -18.75 -17.22
C GLN A 154 -21.35 -18.02 -16.01
N SER A 155 -22.51 -18.46 -15.51
CA SER A 155 -23.04 -18.03 -14.22
C SER A 155 -22.07 -18.47 -13.14
N SER A 156 -21.04 -17.65 -12.88
CA SER A 156 -20.13 -17.88 -11.77
C SER A 156 -20.96 -17.84 -10.51
N GLU A 157 -21.12 -18.99 -9.87
CA GLU A 157 -21.91 -19.08 -8.65
C GLU A 157 -21.14 -18.36 -7.54
N THR A 158 -21.80 -17.41 -6.89
CA THR A 158 -21.17 -16.62 -5.83
C THR A 158 -21.42 -17.25 -4.47
N LEU A 159 -20.36 -17.38 -3.67
CA LEU A 159 -20.45 -17.74 -2.26
C LEU A 159 -20.69 -16.48 -1.44
N LEU A 160 -21.75 -16.45 -0.64
CA LEU A 160 -22.13 -15.27 0.13
C LEU A 160 -21.71 -15.40 1.59
N VAL A 161 -20.92 -14.45 2.08
CA VAL A 161 -20.52 -14.32 3.48
C VAL A 161 -21.24 -13.12 4.10
N ASN A 162 -22.17 -13.41 5.02
CA ASN A 162 -22.97 -12.41 5.74
C ASN A 162 -22.87 -12.56 7.27
N ASP A 163 -21.90 -13.34 7.76
CA ASP A 163 -21.71 -13.57 9.18
C ASP A 163 -21.15 -12.30 9.85
N PRO A 164 -21.88 -11.65 10.78
CA PRO A 164 -21.44 -10.39 11.36
C PRO A 164 -20.07 -10.43 12.05
N GLN A 165 -19.66 -11.57 12.62
CA GLN A 165 -18.36 -11.71 13.28
C GLN A 165 -17.23 -11.75 12.27
N GLN A 166 -17.44 -12.45 11.16
CA GLN A 166 -16.48 -12.52 10.05
C GLN A 166 -16.37 -11.16 9.35
N LEU A 167 -17.50 -10.51 9.09
CA LEU A 167 -17.51 -9.18 8.50
C LEU A 167 -16.82 -8.13 9.39
N ALA A 168 -17.03 -8.18 10.71
CA ALA A 168 -16.32 -7.31 11.65
C ALA A 168 -14.80 -7.59 11.67
N THR A 169 -14.41 -8.85 11.56
CA THR A 169 -12.99 -9.24 11.47
C THR A 169 -12.35 -8.69 10.21
N LEU A 170 -13.00 -8.83 9.06
CA LEU A 170 -12.54 -8.27 7.79
C LEU A 170 -12.48 -6.75 7.85
N SER A 171 -13.51 -6.08 8.37
CA SER A 171 -13.52 -4.62 8.57
C SER A 171 -12.30 -4.14 9.36
N ARG A 172 -11.91 -4.85 10.42
CA ARG A 172 -10.73 -4.51 11.22
C ARG A 172 -9.43 -4.69 10.43
N ILE A 173 -9.28 -5.82 9.72
CA ILE A 173 -8.06 -6.14 8.97
C ILE A 173 -7.84 -5.16 7.81
N THR A 174 -8.91 -4.81 7.11
CA THR A 174 -8.88 -3.84 6.00
C THR A 174 -9.04 -2.40 6.50
N LYS A 175 -9.02 -2.15 7.82
CA LYS A 175 -9.14 -0.83 8.46
C LYS A 175 -10.37 0.00 8.05
N THR A 176 -11.37 -0.62 7.47
CA THR A 176 -12.47 0.05 6.78
C THR A 176 -13.80 -0.11 7.50
N GLU A 177 -14.69 0.88 7.35
CA GLU A 177 -15.99 0.87 8.04
C GLU A 177 -17.02 -0.11 7.44
N MET A 178 -17.78 -0.72 8.34
CA MET A 178 -19.01 -1.51 8.15
C MET A 178 -19.16 -2.27 6.83
N ILE A 179 -18.47 -3.42 6.71
CA ILE A 179 -18.75 -4.41 5.67
C ILE A 179 -20.09 -5.09 5.97
N THR A 180 -20.97 -5.11 4.98
CA THR A 180 -22.35 -5.65 5.09
C THR A 180 -22.50 -7.03 4.47
N ARG A 181 -21.71 -7.34 3.43
CA ARG A 181 -21.68 -8.64 2.77
C ARG A 181 -20.40 -8.79 1.95
N VAL A 182 -19.95 -10.03 1.76
CA VAL A 182 -18.88 -10.38 0.82
C VAL A 182 -19.38 -11.46 -0.13
N MET A 183 -19.25 -11.22 -1.43
CA MET A 183 -19.53 -12.20 -2.48
C MET A 183 -18.20 -12.72 -3.01
N LEU A 184 -17.95 -13.99 -2.77
CA LEU A 184 -16.73 -14.70 -3.15
C LEU A 184 -16.95 -15.50 -4.44
N PRO A 185 -15.91 -15.68 -5.27
CA PRO A 185 -15.98 -16.50 -6.47
C PRO A 185 -16.17 -17.98 -6.11
N GLY A 186 -17.14 -18.65 -6.72
CA GLY A 186 -17.44 -20.05 -6.44
C GLY A 186 -17.61 -20.88 -7.70
N SER A 187 -17.42 -22.17 -7.56
CA SER A 187 -17.73 -23.17 -8.59
C SER A 187 -18.64 -24.25 -8.01
N THR A 188 -19.61 -24.69 -8.80
CA THR A 188 -20.43 -25.85 -8.48
C THR A 188 -19.84 -27.10 -9.11
N THR A 189 -19.56 -28.09 -8.28
CA THR A 189 -19.28 -29.43 -8.76
C THR A 189 -20.58 -30.22 -8.78
N ASN A 190 -21.08 -30.53 -9.99
CA ASN A 190 -22.25 -31.39 -10.19
C ASN A 190 -21.88 -32.85 -9.90
N SER A 191 -21.78 -33.21 -8.63
CA SER A 191 -21.79 -34.61 -8.22
C SER A 191 -23.22 -35.14 -8.30
N ARG A 192 -23.40 -36.41 -8.70
CA ARG A 192 -24.72 -37.05 -8.90
C ARG A 192 -25.65 -37.04 -7.67
N GLN A 193 -25.22 -36.53 -6.52
CA GLN A 193 -25.98 -36.57 -5.26
C GLN A 193 -26.11 -35.23 -4.52
N ALA A 194 -25.31 -34.20 -4.84
CA ALA A 194 -25.50 -32.83 -4.31
C ALA A 194 -24.65 -31.82 -5.11
N SER A 195 -25.19 -30.62 -5.34
CA SER A 195 -24.42 -29.46 -5.78
C SER A 195 -23.63 -28.91 -4.59
N VAL A 196 -22.33 -29.18 -4.54
CA VAL A 196 -21.45 -28.59 -3.53
C VAL A 196 -20.76 -27.39 -4.17
N GLN A 197 -21.07 -26.20 -3.66
CA GLN A 197 -20.35 -24.97 -3.99
C GLN A 197 -18.99 -24.98 -3.30
N ARG A 198 -17.94 -24.66 -4.06
CA ARG A 198 -16.56 -24.57 -3.59
C ARG A 198 -15.96 -23.24 -4.02
N LEU A 199 -15.26 -22.58 -3.09
CA LEU A 199 -14.47 -21.38 -3.35
C LEU A 199 -13.40 -21.68 -4.42
N VAL A 200 -13.17 -20.72 -5.30
CA VAL A 200 -12.11 -20.75 -6.33
C VAL A 200 -11.30 -19.46 -6.27
N GLY A 201 -10.17 -19.39 -6.97
CA GLY A 201 -9.46 -18.11 -7.17
C GLY A 201 -10.27 -17.13 -8.03
N GLY A 202 -10.12 -15.84 -7.79
CA GLY A 202 -10.69 -14.78 -8.63
C GLY A 202 -11.31 -13.61 -7.85
N ASN A 203 -12.10 -12.80 -8.56
CA ASN A 203 -12.62 -11.55 -8.04
C ASN A 203 -13.68 -11.77 -6.94
N ALA A 204 -13.47 -11.15 -5.79
CA ALA A 204 -14.46 -10.99 -4.73
C ALA A 204 -15.04 -9.57 -4.74
N TRP A 205 -16.27 -9.46 -4.24
CA TRP A 205 -16.95 -8.19 -4.05
C TRP A 205 -17.27 -7.99 -2.57
N ILE A 206 -16.92 -6.82 -2.04
CA ILE A 206 -17.12 -6.43 -0.65
C ILE A 206 -18.10 -5.27 -0.65
N ASP A 207 -19.30 -5.46 -0.12
CA ASP A 207 -20.29 -4.38 -0.02
C ASP A 207 -20.31 -3.77 1.38
N ARG A 208 -20.51 -2.46 1.42
CA ARG A 208 -20.43 -1.62 2.62
C ARG A 208 -21.69 -0.80 2.81
N SER A 209 -21.85 -0.30 4.03
CA SER A 209 -22.85 0.70 4.33
C SER A 209 -22.20 2.10 4.32
N PRO A 210 -22.81 3.11 3.67
CA PRO A 210 -24.06 3.09 2.91
C PRO A 210 -23.83 2.89 1.40
N GLY A 211 -23.88 1.65 0.91
CA GLY A 211 -24.03 1.33 -0.52
C GLY A 211 -22.75 1.18 -1.35
N GLY A 212 -21.56 1.35 -0.74
CA GLY A 212 -20.29 1.11 -1.43
C GLY A 212 -20.15 -0.37 -1.82
N ARG A 213 -19.64 -0.64 -3.02
CA ARG A 213 -19.31 -1.99 -3.47
C ARG A 213 -17.94 -1.98 -4.12
N GLU A 214 -17.05 -2.78 -3.59
CA GLU A 214 -15.63 -2.72 -3.91
C GLU A 214 -15.07 -4.10 -4.17
N ARG A 215 -13.85 -4.12 -4.70
CA ARG A 215 -13.21 -5.32 -5.23
C ARG A 215 -12.13 -5.84 -4.27
N GLY A 216 -12.07 -7.16 -4.14
CA GLY A 216 -10.93 -7.90 -3.58
C GLY A 216 -10.58 -9.11 -4.45
N TYR A 217 -9.48 -9.79 -4.16
CA TYR A 217 -9.06 -10.96 -4.95
C TYR A 217 -8.85 -12.17 -4.05
N VAL A 218 -9.47 -13.30 -4.39
CA VAL A 218 -9.25 -14.58 -3.73
C VAL A 218 -8.15 -15.33 -4.45
N VAL A 219 -7.11 -15.70 -3.72
CA VAL A 219 -6.01 -16.52 -4.20
C VAL A 219 -6.19 -17.94 -3.68
N GLU A 220 -6.09 -18.92 -4.57
CA GLU A 220 -6.06 -20.33 -4.21
C GLU A 220 -4.61 -20.81 -4.05
N LEU A 221 -4.27 -21.33 -2.88
CA LEU A 221 -3.01 -22.02 -2.64
C LEU A 221 -3.23 -23.54 -2.67
N ALA A 222 -2.78 -24.17 -3.75
CA ALA A 222 -2.90 -25.60 -3.97
C ALA A 222 -2.20 -26.44 -2.88
N SER A 223 -2.67 -27.66 -2.69
CA SER A 223 -2.02 -28.63 -1.79
C SER A 223 -0.59 -28.94 -2.26
N GLY A 224 0.38 -28.90 -1.34
CA GLY A 224 1.78 -29.20 -1.65
C GLY A 224 2.60 -28.00 -2.14
N TYR A 225 2.03 -26.80 -2.10
CA TYR A 225 2.67 -25.56 -2.54
C TYR A 225 2.92 -24.61 -1.37
N ARG A 226 3.91 -23.73 -1.55
CA ARG A 226 4.10 -22.49 -0.79
C ARG A 226 3.77 -21.28 -1.67
N MET A 227 3.38 -20.19 -1.03
CA MET A 227 3.14 -18.88 -1.61
C MET A 227 3.97 -17.86 -0.84
N ASP A 228 4.98 -17.29 -1.50
CA ASP A 228 5.78 -16.20 -0.98
C ASP A 228 5.11 -14.88 -1.40
N VAL A 229 4.58 -14.13 -0.45
CA VAL A 229 3.91 -12.85 -0.66
C VAL A 229 4.87 -11.73 -0.28
N ARG A 230 5.16 -10.84 -1.22
CA ARG A 230 5.90 -9.58 -0.99
C ARG A 230 4.95 -8.43 -1.27
N VAL A 231 4.92 -7.45 -0.37
CA VAL A 231 4.03 -6.29 -0.48
C VAL A 231 4.87 -5.03 -0.53
N ASP A 232 4.63 -4.24 -1.56
CA ASP A 232 5.30 -3.00 -1.86
C ASP A 232 4.31 -1.85 -1.81
N ALA A 233 4.81 -0.64 -1.55
CA ALA A 233 4.03 0.58 -1.66
C ALA A 233 4.82 1.62 -2.44
N ASP A 234 4.09 2.40 -3.23
CA ASP A 234 4.57 3.56 -3.98
C ASP A 234 3.48 4.63 -3.94
N ALA A 235 3.25 5.18 -2.75
CA ALA A 235 2.10 6.03 -2.48
C ALA A 235 2.42 7.23 -1.60
N GLY A 236 1.84 8.37 -1.95
CA GLY A 236 1.85 9.57 -1.10
C GLY A 236 0.91 9.45 0.11
N ASN A 237 -0.20 8.73 -0.02
CA ASN A 237 -1.16 8.52 1.07
C ASN A 237 -0.82 7.29 1.93
N GLN A 238 -1.57 7.13 3.01
CA GLN A 238 -1.50 5.93 3.83
C GLN A 238 -2.33 4.84 3.20
N ASN A 239 -1.69 3.71 2.92
CA ASN A 239 -2.28 2.53 2.34
C ASN A 239 -2.06 1.32 3.24
N ALA A 240 -2.97 0.36 3.16
CA ALA A 240 -2.91 -0.90 3.87
C ALA A 240 -3.46 -2.05 3.02
N LEU A 241 -2.85 -3.22 3.12
CA LEU A 241 -3.31 -4.46 2.50
C LEU A 241 -3.67 -5.48 3.56
N GLY A 242 -4.94 -5.89 3.57
CA GLY A 242 -5.45 -6.97 4.40
C GLY A 242 -5.45 -8.31 3.67
N ILE A 243 -5.06 -9.38 4.37
CA ILE A 243 -5.15 -10.77 3.89
C ILE A 243 -5.88 -11.61 4.95
N VAL A 244 -6.86 -12.42 4.55
CA VAL A 244 -7.55 -13.36 5.44
C VAL A 244 -7.65 -14.75 4.84
N GLU A 245 -7.33 -15.79 5.61
CA GLU A 245 -7.55 -17.19 5.22
C GLU A 245 -9.03 -17.57 5.26
N LEU A 246 -9.50 -18.13 4.13
CA LEU A 246 -10.83 -18.65 3.93
C LEU A 246 -10.80 -20.18 3.77
N ASP A 247 -11.83 -20.85 4.30
CA ASP A 247 -12.08 -22.26 3.98
C ASP A 247 -12.71 -22.43 2.60
N SER A 248 -12.90 -23.68 2.16
CA SER A 248 -13.48 -24.00 0.85
C SER A 248 -14.94 -23.53 0.69
N ARG A 249 -15.59 -23.05 1.76
CA ARG A 249 -16.96 -22.51 1.78
C ARG A 249 -16.97 -20.99 1.95
N GLY A 250 -15.81 -20.34 1.95
CA GLY A 250 -15.69 -18.89 2.11
C GLY A 250 -15.72 -18.40 3.55
N ARG A 251 -15.64 -19.29 4.56
CA ARG A 251 -15.62 -18.87 5.96
C ARG A 251 -14.21 -18.49 6.37
N MET A 252 -14.07 -17.40 7.11
CA MET A 252 -12.79 -17.02 7.72
C MET A 252 -12.42 -18.05 8.79
N THR A 253 -11.30 -18.74 8.61
CA THR A 253 -10.95 -19.91 9.46
C THR A 253 -9.53 -19.91 9.99
N GLY A 254 -8.68 -19.00 9.54
CA GLY A 254 -7.26 -19.06 9.85
C GLY A 254 -6.60 -17.70 9.97
N ASP A 255 -5.39 -17.63 9.44
CA ASP A 255 -4.49 -16.52 9.67
C ASP A 255 -4.99 -15.23 9.01
N THR A 256 -4.65 -14.11 9.64
CA THR A 256 -4.98 -12.77 9.17
C THR A 256 -3.71 -11.94 9.15
N PHE A 257 -3.46 -11.22 8.06
CA PHE A 257 -2.27 -10.39 7.90
C PHE A 257 -2.69 -8.98 7.50
N SER A 258 -1.93 -7.98 7.93
CA SER A 258 -2.13 -6.59 7.56
C SER A 258 -0.78 -5.95 7.30
N PHE A 259 -0.61 -5.38 6.12
CA PHE A 259 0.57 -4.60 5.74
C PHE A 259 0.13 -3.14 5.63
N ASN A 260 1.00 -2.21 6.00
CA ASN A 260 0.71 -0.79 5.85
C ASN A 260 1.99 0.00 5.61
N ASN A 261 1.87 1.06 4.80
CA ASN A 261 2.99 1.96 4.50
C ASN A 261 3.09 3.12 5.53
N LEU A 262 2.55 2.93 6.76
CA LEU A 262 2.48 4.01 7.74
C LEU A 262 3.89 4.49 8.12
N PRO A 263 4.15 5.80 8.05
CA PRO A 263 5.39 6.36 8.54
C PRO A 263 5.44 6.19 10.06
N THR A 264 6.31 5.30 10.56
CA THR A 264 6.68 5.26 11.98
C THR A 264 7.73 6.35 12.22
N GLU A 265 7.57 7.11 13.30
CA GLU A 265 8.15 8.44 13.57
C GLU A 265 9.67 8.65 13.36
N SER A 266 10.47 7.62 13.10
CA SER A 266 11.94 7.75 13.06
C SER A 266 12.62 7.52 11.69
N ASP A 267 11.99 6.93 10.67
CA ASP A 267 12.58 6.86 9.32
C ASP A 267 11.52 6.48 8.26
N THR A 268 11.04 7.47 7.50
CA THR A 268 9.68 7.44 6.93
C THR A 268 9.57 7.47 5.40
N SER A 269 10.67 7.70 4.66
CA SER A 269 10.62 7.82 3.20
C SER A 269 10.54 6.46 2.51
N TRP A 270 11.33 5.46 2.94
CA TRP A 270 11.40 4.15 2.29
C TRP A 270 10.12 3.32 2.44
N ARG A 271 9.34 3.52 3.51
CA ARG A 271 8.05 2.83 3.66
C ARG A 271 6.99 3.33 2.68
N ARG A 272 7.11 4.57 2.21
CA ARG A 272 6.23 5.12 1.18
C ARG A 272 6.57 4.59 -0.20
N TYR A 273 7.84 4.23 -0.41
CA TYR A 273 8.44 3.86 -1.68
C TYR A 273 9.35 2.63 -1.50
N GLY A 274 8.75 1.44 -1.44
CA GLY A 274 9.52 0.21 -1.21
C GLY A 274 8.73 -0.94 -0.59
N ASN A 275 9.47 -1.90 -0.02
CA ASN A 275 8.86 -3.06 0.62
C ASN A 275 8.22 -2.70 1.96
N ILE A 276 6.93 -2.99 2.13
CA ILE A 276 6.20 -2.80 3.39
C ILE A 276 5.95 -4.10 4.14
N GLY A 277 6.28 -5.24 3.54
CA GLY A 277 6.38 -6.51 4.26
C GLY A 277 6.43 -7.75 3.36
N ALA A 278 6.57 -8.89 4.03
CA ALA A 278 6.62 -10.19 3.40
C ALA A 278 6.04 -11.27 4.31
N ILE A 279 5.39 -12.27 3.72
CA ILE A 279 4.96 -13.51 4.40
C ILE A 279 5.14 -14.71 3.48
N THR A 280 5.47 -15.86 4.05
CA THR A 280 5.46 -17.15 3.35
C THR A 280 4.34 -18.00 3.91
N LEU A 281 3.45 -18.46 3.03
CA LEU A 281 2.28 -19.26 3.36
C LEU A 281 2.44 -20.65 2.76
N GLU A 282 2.44 -21.67 3.60
CA GLU A 282 2.63 -23.06 3.18
C GLU A 282 1.31 -23.84 3.25
N ASN A 283 0.97 -24.59 2.20
CA ASN A 283 -0.16 -25.52 2.24
C ASN A 283 0.27 -26.99 2.28
N LYS A 284 0.60 -27.47 3.48
CA LYS A 284 0.88 -28.89 3.76
C LYS A 284 -0.38 -29.75 3.88
N ARG A 285 -1.58 -29.17 3.77
CA ARG A 285 -2.85 -29.91 3.87
C ARG A 285 -3.16 -30.59 2.55
N ALA A 286 -4.03 -31.62 2.57
CA ALA A 286 -4.48 -32.30 1.36
C ALA A 286 -5.49 -31.48 0.52
N GLN A 287 -6.00 -30.39 1.07
CA GLN A 287 -7.00 -29.51 0.44
C GLN A 287 -6.39 -28.14 0.18
N SER A 288 -6.88 -27.43 -0.84
CA SER A 288 -6.48 -26.05 -1.12
C SER A 288 -6.82 -25.13 0.06
N ARG A 289 -5.97 -24.12 0.28
CA ARG A 289 -6.23 -22.98 1.17
C ARG A 289 -6.59 -21.78 0.30
N TYR A 290 -7.43 -20.88 0.80
CA TYR A 290 -7.85 -19.70 0.06
C TYR A 290 -7.53 -18.45 0.87
N PHE A 291 -7.14 -17.37 0.20
CA PHE A 291 -6.76 -16.12 0.86
C PHE A 291 -7.44 -14.95 0.14
N LEU A 292 -8.21 -14.15 0.87
CA LEU A 292 -8.79 -12.91 0.33
C LEU A 292 -7.85 -11.74 0.59
N PHE A 293 -7.45 -11.08 -0.49
CA PHE A 293 -6.64 -9.86 -0.52
C PHE A 293 -7.54 -8.64 -0.73
N ALA A 294 -7.37 -7.62 0.09
CA ALA A 294 -8.20 -6.43 0.10
C ALA A 294 -7.40 -5.20 0.57
N GLY A 295 -7.23 -4.21 -0.30
CA GLY A 295 -6.47 -2.97 -0.03
C GLY A 295 -7.35 -1.81 0.41
N SER A 296 -6.81 -0.92 1.23
CA SER A 296 -7.49 0.25 1.80
C SER A 296 -6.53 1.42 1.93
N HIS A 297 -7.03 2.65 1.90
CA HIS A 297 -6.25 3.86 2.02
C HIS A 297 -6.93 4.92 2.88
N VAL A 298 -6.17 5.89 3.36
CA VAL A 298 -6.67 7.14 3.94
C VAL A 298 -5.85 8.31 3.41
N ASN A 299 -6.55 9.33 2.92
CA ASN A 299 -5.93 10.53 2.41
C ASN A 299 -5.39 11.39 3.56
N LEU A 300 -4.08 11.62 3.58
CA LEU A 300 -3.41 12.39 4.63
C LEU A 300 -3.81 13.87 4.67
N GLY A 301 -4.23 14.43 3.54
CA GLY A 301 -4.74 15.80 3.45
C GLY A 301 -6.13 15.96 4.07
N ASN A 302 -6.86 14.86 4.28
CA ASN A 302 -8.12 14.86 5.00
C ASN A 302 -8.30 13.58 5.84
N PRO A 303 -7.58 13.45 6.98
CA PRO A 303 -7.65 12.26 7.83
C PRO A 303 -9.06 12.01 8.39
N SER A 304 -9.89 13.06 8.46
CA SER A 304 -11.28 12.95 8.92
C SER A 304 -12.19 12.21 7.93
N ALA A 305 -11.74 11.97 6.69
CA ALA A 305 -12.48 11.21 5.68
C ALA A 305 -12.56 9.71 5.98
N GLY A 306 -11.83 9.22 6.99
CA GLY A 306 -11.77 7.81 7.33
C GLY A 306 -11.02 6.96 6.30
N TRP A 307 -10.83 5.69 6.62
CA TRP A 307 -10.28 4.72 5.68
C TRP A 307 -11.31 4.34 4.63
N LYS A 308 -10.85 4.32 3.38
CA LYS A 308 -11.60 3.88 2.21
C LYS A 308 -10.93 2.62 1.66
N GLN A 309 -11.67 1.80 0.93
CA GLN A 309 -11.04 0.69 0.22
C GLN A 309 -10.41 1.21 -1.08
N SER A 310 -9.25 0.66 -1.41
CA SER A 310 -8.56 0.88 -2.67
C SER A 310 -9.18 -0.01 -3.75
N ASP A 311 -9.31 0.51 -4.96
CA ASP A 311 -9.63 -0.36 -6.10
C ASP A 311 -8.44 -1.26 -6.40
N TYR A 312 -8.65 -2.44 -7.01
CA TYR A 312 -7.54 -3.31 -7.38
C TYR A 312 -7.60 -3.75 -8.83
N LYS A 313 -6.42 -4.10 -9.35
CA LYS A 313 -6.22 -4.65 -10.68
C LYS A 313 -5.28 -5.84 -10.62
N LEU A 314 -5.60 -6.87 -11.40
CA LEU A 314 -4.68 -7.97 -11.69
C LEU A 314 -3.67 -7.47 -12.73
N LEU A 315 -2.43 -7.24 -12.31
CA LEU A 315 -1.38 -6.68 -13.17
C LEU A 315 -0.65 -7.78 -13.94
N HIS A 316 -0.51 -8.96 -13.33
CA HIS A 316 0.15 -10.11 -13.96
C HIS A 316 -0.39 -11.43 -13.41
N GLU A 317 -0.56 -12.41 -14.30
CA GLU A 317 -0.94 -13.78 -13.96
C GLU A 317 -0.13 -14.77 -14.80
N SER A 318 0.60 -15.66 -14.13
CA SER A 318 1.26 -16.83 -14.70
C SER A 318 1.14 -18.00 -13.72
N SER A 319 1.68 -19.18 -14.08
CA SER A 319 1.64 -20.35 -13.19
C SER A 319 2.39 -20.14 -11.88
N ASP A 320 3.44 -19.32 -11.92
CA ASP A 320 4.41 -19.20 -10.82
C ASP A 320 4.30 -17.84 -10.14
N PHE A 321 3.67 -16.86 -10.79
CA PHE A 321 3.53 -15.51 -10.28
C PHE A 321 2.13 -14.94 -10.47
N LEU A 322 1.66 -14.23 -9.44
CA LEU A 322 0.48 -13.37 -9.49
C LEU A 322 0.88 -11.99 -8.94
N VAL A 323 0.51 -10.92 -9.64
CA VAL A 323 0.76 -9.55 -9.19
C VAL A 323 -0.56 -8.80 -9.13
N LEU A 324 -0.90 -8.33 -7.93
CA LEU A 324 -2.11 -7.58 -7.64
C LEU A 324 -1.71 -6.15 -7.25
N GLY A 325 -2.28 -5.15 -7.91
CA GLY A 325 -2.06 -3.74 -7.63
C GLY A 325 -3.31 -3.08 -7.06
N TRP A 326 -3.14 -2.11 -6.16
CA TRP A 326 -4.21 -1.30 -5.57
C TRP A 326 -3.96 0.18 -5.80
N ASP A 327 -5.04 0.94 -5.99
CA ASP A 327 -5.07 2.38 -6.26
C ASP A 327 -5.85 3.12 -5.16
N ASP A 328 -5.25 4.17 -4.63
CA ASP A 328 -5.70 5.00 -3.52
C ASP A 328 -6.60 6.18 -3.94
N SER A 329 -6.89 6.32 -5.23
CA SER A 329 -7.91 7.24 -5.75
C SER A 329 -9.35 6.79 -5.42
N GLY A 330 -9.52 5.53 -5.02
CA GLY A 330 -10.75 4.95 -4.47
C GLY A 330 -11.83 4.52 -5.48
N TYR A 331 -12.85 3.81 -5.00
CA TYR A 331 -13.90 3.21 -5.83
C TYR A 331 -14.95 4.22 -6.33
N LEU A 332 -15.57 3.98 -7.50
CA LEU A 332 -16.61 4.83 -8.09
C LEU A 332 -17.87 4.84 -7.19
N GLY A 333 -17.93 5.79 -6.27
CA GLY A 333 -19.11 6.14 -5.49
C GLY A 333 -19.43 7.61 -5.72
N GLU A 334 -20.71 7.91 -5.93
CA GLU A 334 -21.31 9.18 -6.38
C GLU A 334 -20.53 10.46 -6.00
N GLU A 335 -20.18 11.26 -7.02
CA GLU A 335 -19.50 12.57 -6.97
C GLU A 335 -17.95 12.60 -6.85
N VAL A 336 -17.24 11.48 -7.03
CA VAL A 336 -15.78 11.56 -7.22
C VAL A 336 -15.47 12.12 -8.60
N ASP A 337 -14.82 13.28 -8.63
CA ASP A 337 -14.25 13.91 -9.81
C ASP A 337 -13.36 12.90 -10.55
N GLU A 338 -13.82 12.37 -11.68
CA GLU A 338 -13.11 11.38 -12.49
C GLU A 338 -11.71 11.87 -12.90
N THR A 339 -11.49 13.19 -12.91
CA THR A 339 -10.20 13.81 -13.24
C THR A 339 -9.11 13.60 -12.18
N ARG A 340 -9.44 13.00 -11.02
CA ARG A 340 -8.50 12.76 -9.92
C ARG A 340 -8.03 11.31 -9.77
N ARG A 341 -8.41 10.41 -10.69
CA ARG A 341 -7.96 9.02 -10.67
C ARG A 341 -6.76 8.87 -11.59
N ASP A 342 -5.61 8.54 -11.04
CA ASP A 342 -4.41 8.19 -11.80
C ASP A 342 -4.45 6.74 -12.32
N GLN A 343 -5.18 5.83 -11.63
CA GLN A 343 -5.35 4.43 -12.03
C GLN A 343 -4.01 3.70 -12.21
N ASP A 344 -3.03 4.04 -11.37
CA ASP A 344 -1.67 3.56 -11.49
C ASP A 344 -1.51 2.13 -10.92
N PHE A 345 -2.33 1.80 -9.92
CA PHE A 345 -2.37 0.54 -9.18
C PHE A 345 -1.01 0.11 -8.60
N ASN A 346 -0.08 1.05 -8.38
CA ASN A 346 1.20 0.81 -7.69
C ASN A 346 1.23 1.37 -6.27
N ASP A 347 0.21 2.10 -5.81
CA ASP A 347 0.13 2.60 -4.43
C ASP A 347 0.39 1.49 -3.40
N VAL A 348 -0.22 0.32 -3.64
CA VAL A 348 0.20 -0.94 -3.03
C VAL A 348 0.22 -2.03 -4.08
N CYS A 349 1.28 -2.83 -4.08
CA CYS A 349 1.41 -3.98 -4.96
C CYS A 349 1.75 -5.23 -4.15
N ALA A 350 1.03 -6.32 -4.37
CA ALA A 350 1.34 -7.63 -3.83
C ALA A 350 1.87 -8.54 -4.94
N VAL A 351 3.12 -8.97 -4.78
CA VAL A 351 3.77 -9.97 -5.62
C VAL A 351 3.70 -11.32 -4.92
N LEU A 352 3.04 -12.28 -5.56
CA LEU A 352 2.86 -13.63 -5.05
C LEU A 352 3.64 -14.60 -5.93
N HIS A 353 4.58 -15.32 -5.32
CA HIS A 353 5.34 -16.38 -5.98
C HIS A 353 4.91 -17.75 -5.46
N PHE A 354 4.57 -18.66 -6.37
CA PHE A 354 4.10 -20.01 -6.05
C PHE A 354 5.18 -21.03 -6.35
N ALA A 355 5.56 -21.84 -5.35
CA ALA A 355 6.54 -22.90 -5.52
C ALA A 355 6.08 -24.21 -4.85
N PRO A 356 6.32 -25.39 -5.46
CA PRO A 356 6.05 -26.67 -4.82
C PRO A 356 7.05 -26.95 -3.69
N PHE A 357 6.64 -27.65 -2.61
CA PHE A 357 7.60 -28.05 -1.55
C PHE A 357 8.66 -29.03 -2.02
N SER A 358 8.25 -29.89 -2.95
CA SER A 358 9.09 -30.90 -3.56
C SER A 358 9.46 -30.45 -4.95
N SER A 359 10.18 -29.32 -5.06
CA SER A 359 11.02 -29.07 -6.22
C SER A 359 12.11 -30.16 -6.22
N THR A 360 11.74 -31.36 -6.69
CA THR A 360 12.70 -32.41 -7.03
C THR A 360 13.59 -31.76 -8.06
N ARG A 361 14.81 -31.33 -7.67
CA ARG A 361 15.75 -30.53 -8.48
C ARG A 361 15.42 -30.71 -9.94
N GLN A 362 14.61 -29.79 -10.48
CA GLN A 362 14.18 -29.89 -11.86
C GLN A 362 15.49 -29.97 -12.64
N THR A 363 15.63 -30.96 -13.50
CA THR A 363 16.85 -31.11 -14.30
C THR A 363 17.12 -29.76 -14.92
N MET A 364 18.19 -29.10 -14.49
CA MET A 364 18.48 -27.72 -14.88
C MET A 364 18.56 -27.68 -16.40
N ASP A 365 17.54 -27.10 -17.02
CA ASP A 365 17.56 -26.83 -18.45
C ASP A 365 18.66 -25.80 -18.69
N SER A 366 19.44 -25.97 -19.77
CA SER A 366 20.55 -25.07 -20.08
C SER A 366 20.08 -23.72 -20.65
N SER A 367 18.93 -23.20 -20.21
CA SER A 367 18.28 -22.01 -20.76
C SER A 367 17.93 -20.99 -19.66
N VAL A 368 17.82 -19.73 -20.09
CA VAL A 368 17.19 -18.66 -19.30
C VAL A 368 15.81 -18.45 -19.86
N PHE A 369 14.81 -18.35 -18.99
CA PHE A 369 13.44 -18.05 -19.37
C PHE A 369 13.11 -16.59 -19.03
N TYR A 370 12.35 -15.96 -19.93
CA TYR A 370 11.97 -14.55 -19.84
C TYR A 370 10.45 -14.41 -20.00
N LEU A 371 9.85 -13.53 -19.20
CA LEU A 371 8.43 -13.17 -19.30
C LEU A 371 8.26 -11.65 -19.21
N PRO A 372 7.65 -10.99 -20.21
CA PRO A 372 7.31 -11.50 -21.53
C PRO A 372 8.51 -12.11 -22.26
N ALA A 373 8.22 -12.99 -23.23
CA ALA A 373 9.25 -13.58 -24.08
C ALA A 373 10.01 -12.49 -24.82
N LEU A 374 11.31 -12.72 -25.07
CA LEU A 374 12.19 -11.74 -25.73
C LEU A 374 11.62 -11.27 -27.06
N THR A 375 11.59 -9.96 -27.27
CA THR A 375 11.33 -9.38 -28.58
C THR A 375 12.49 -9.72 -29.51
N ALA A 376 12.19 -10.37 -30.63
CA ALA A 376 13.22 -10.72 -31.60
C ALA A 376 13.84 -9.46 -32.22
N ASN A 377 15.16 -9.49 -32.44
CA ASN A 377 15.94 -8.46 -33.15
C ASN A 377 16.04 -7.10 -32.44
N LEU A 378 16.06 -7.07 -31.10
CA LEU A 378 16.47 -5.87 -30.39
C LEU A 378 17.94 -5.55 -30.70
N PRO A 379 18.29 -4.26 -30.89
CA PRO A 379 19.68 -3.87 -31.13
C PRO A 379 20.56 -4.16 -29.90
N THR A 380 21.86 -4.31 -30.13
CA THR A 380 22.84 -4.32 -29.05
C THR A 380 22.87 -2.94 -28.39
N PHE A 381 22.93 -2.91 -27.06
CA PHE A 381 23.06 -1.67 -26.32
C PHE A 381 24.44 -1.05 -26.55
N THR A 382 24.48 0.25 -26.84
CA THR A 382 25.72 1.00 -27.10
C THR A 382 25.93 2.15 -26.13
N GLY A 383 25.18 2.20 -25.02
CA GLY A 383 25.34 3.23 -24.01
C GLY A 383 26.73 3.19 -23.37
N ALA A 384 27.23 4.37 -23.00
CA ALA A 384 28.55 4.51 -22.38
C ALA A 384 28.53 4.19 -20.87
N GLU A 385 27.40 4.43 -20.21
CA GLU A 385 27.22 4.22 -18.78
C GLU A 385 26.85 2.75 -18.47
N PRO A 386 27.27 2.20 -17.31
CA PRO A 386 27.10 0.79 -16.99
C PRO A 386 25.70 0.40 -16.48
N GLY A 387 24.81 1.36 -16.21
CA GLY A 387 23.49 1.12 -15.60
C GLY A 387 23.58 0.64 -14.15
N HIS A 388 22.45 0.20 -13.59
CA HIS A 388 22.41 -0.48 -12.28
C HIS A 388 22.61 -1.99 -12.47
N PRO A 389 23.74 -2.56 -12.01
CA PRO A 389 24.05 -3.96 -12.22
C PRO A 389 23.27 -4.87 -11.26
N PHE A 390 22.78 -6.00 -11.76
CA PHE A 390 22.22 -7.05 -10.91
C PHE A 390 22.51 -8.45 -11.45
N HIS A 391 22.33 -9.45 -10.58
CA HIS A 391 22.69 -10.83 -10.88
C HIS A 391 21.53 -11.78 -10.60
N VAL A 392 21.43 -12.83 -11.42
CA VAL A 392 20.49 -13.94 -11.21
C VAL A 392 21.29 -15.23 -11.08
N LYS A 393 21.31 -15.82 -9.89
CA LYS A 393 22.06 -17.05 -9.59
C LYS A 393 21.37 -18.27 -10.25
N PRO A 394 22.10 -19.39 -10.43
CA PRO A 394 21.50 -20.66 -10.84
C PRO A 394 20.31 -21.06 -9.96
N GLY A 395 19.18 -21.37 -10.57
CA GLY A 395 17.92 -21.73 -9.90
C GLY A 395 17.18 -20.56 -9.25
N GLN A 396 17.66 -19.33 -9.44
CA GLN A 396 17.02 -18.13 -8.93
C GLN A 396 16.11 -17.52 -9.99
N GLU A 397 15.06 -16.87 -9.52
CA GLU A 397 14.15 -16.06 -10.33
C GLU A 397 14.19 -14.62 -9.84
N VAL A 398 14.08 -13.66 -10.76
CA VAL A 398 13.89 -12.25 -10.41
C VAL A 398 12.68 -11.71 -11.14
N MET A 399 11.82 -10.99 -10.42
CA MET A 399 10.75 -10.18 -10.98
C MET A 399 11.13 -8.70 -10.87
N LEU A 400 10.94 -7.96 -11.94
CA LEU A 400 11.14 -6.52 -12.02
C LEU A 400 9.78 -5.87 -12.30
N LEU A 401 9.32 -5.02 -11.40
CA LEU A 401 8.15 -4.16 -11.62
C LEU A 401 8.67 -2.77 -11.97
N VAL A 402 8.26 -2.22 -13.11
CA VAL A 402 8.71 -0.93 -13.62
C VAL A 402 7.54 0.05 -13.60
N SER A 403 7.66 1.13 -12.84
CA SER A 403 6.74 2.27 -12.83
C SER A 403 7.42 3.53 -13.38
N ASP A 404 6.60 4.48 -13.82
CA ASP A 404 7.05 5.75 -14.39
C ASP A 404 6.15 6.90 -14.00
N SER A 405 6.75 7.89 -13.33
CA SER A 405 6.14 9.17 -12.96
C SER A 405 6.77 10.35 -13.73
N ALA A 406 7.62 10.07 -14.73
CA ALA A 406 8.36 11.07 -15.47
C ALA A 406 7.42 11.99 -16.26
N ARG A 407 7.77 13.28 -16.23
CA ARG A 407 7.13 14.31 -17.06
C ARG A 407 7.64 14.26 -18.49
N ILE A 408 8.89 13.87 -18.66
CA ILE A 408 9.54 13.75 -19.96
C ILE A 408 9.39 12.31 -20.43
N PRO A 409 9.18 12.06 -21.74
CA PRO A 409 9.19 10.70 -22.27
C PRO A 409 10.52 9.99 -21.95
N SER A 410 10.45 9.04 -21.04
CA SER A 410 11.58 8.23 -20.60
C SER A 410 11.47 6.79 -21.10
N SER A 411 12.55 6.04 -21.09
CA SER A 411 12.64 4.67 -21.58
C SER A 411 13.44 3.84 -20.59
N ALA A 412 13.06 2.58 -20.42
CA ALA A 412 13.73 1.63 -19.54
C ALA A 412 14.20 0.41 -20.34
N LEU A 413 15.42 -0.04 -20.07
CA LEU A 413 16.04 -1.18 -20.73
C LEU A 413 16.62 -2.14 -19.70
N ILE A 414 16.59 -3.44 -20.03
CA ILE A 414 17.35 -4.45 -19.31
C ILE A 414 18.33 -5.08 -20.30
N VAL A 415 19.61 -5.07 -19.94
CA VAL A 415 20.73 -5.49 -20.80
C VAL A 415 21.45 -6.68 -20.17
N GLU A 416 21.65 -7.76 -20.92
CA GLU A 416 22.55 -8.86 -20.50
C GLU A 416 24.01 -8.41 -20.67
N GLN A 417 24.77 -8.30 -19.58
CA GLN A 417 26.10 -7.67 -19.59
C GLN A 417 27.13 -8.43 -20.43
N ASP A 418 27.04 -9.76 -20.47
CA ASP A 418 28.02 -10.59 -21.20
C ASP A 418 27.88 -10.45 -22.72
N THR A 419 26.67 -10.21 -23.21
CA THR A 419 26.38 -10.13 -24.66
C THR A 419 26.04 -8.72 -25.12
N GLN A 420 25.82 -7.79 -24.18
CA GLN A 420 25.29 -6.45 -24.42
C GLN A 420 23.92 -6.46 -25.14
N SER A 421 23.22 -7.60 -25.09
CA SER A 421 21.92 -7.73 -25.72
C SER A 421 20.86 -7.09 -24.85
N ILE A 422 20.02 -6.24 -25.45
CA ILE A 422 18.81 -5.75 -24.80
C ILE A 422 17.83 -6.92 -24.74
N ILE A 423 17.47 -7.36 -23.53
CA ILE A 423 16.53 -8.46 -23.31
C ILE A 423 15.11 -7.96 -23.07
N TRP A 424 14.97 -6.70 -22.68
CA TRP A 424 13.70 -6.03 -22.52
C TRP A 424 13.87 -4.52 -22.73
N ARG A 425 12.85 -3.91 -23.31
CA ARG A 425 12.80 -2.49 -23.64
C ARG A 425 11.37 -2.02 -23.52
N ASP A 426 11.19 -0.92 -22.81
CA ASP A 426 9.97 -0.14 -22.80
C ASP A 426 10.31 1.31 -23.10
N ASP A 427 9.82 1.80 -24.24
CA ASP A 427 9.92 3.21 -24.59
C ASP A 427 8.61 3.88 -24.24
N ALA A 428 8.64 5.02 -23.56
CA ALA A 428 7.44 5.84 -23.44
C ALA A 428 6.94 6.15 -24.85
N VAL A 429 5.74 5.67 -25.18
CA VAL A 429 5.03 6.16 -26.37
C VAL A 429 4.68 7.62 -26.09
N GLY A 430 5.26 8.51 -26.89
CA GLY A 430 5.35 9.95 -26.63
C GLY A 430 4.15 10.53 -25.89
N LYS A 431 4.38 10.96 -24.63
CA LYS A 431 3.53 11.93 -23.92
C LYS A 431 3.58 13.31 -24.58
N GLU A 432 3.82 13.41 -25.90
CA GLU A 432 3.95 14.64 -26.67
C GLU A 432 2.65 15.48 -26.74
N SER A 433 1.57 15.03 -26.08
CA SER A 433 0.29 15.73 -26.11
C SER A 433 -0.46 15.79 -24.77
N LEU A 434 0.13 15.38 -23.64
CA LEU A 434 -0.52 15.64 -22.35
C LEU A 434 -0.27 17.12 -21.98
N PRO A 435 -1.33 17.92 -21.71
CA PRO A 435 -1.16 19.27 -21.21
C PRO A 435 -0.19 19.30 -20.03
N LEU A 436 0.67 20.32 -19.94
CA LEU A 436 1.61 20.51 -18.82
C LEU A 436 0.95 20.45 -17.44
N ASP A 437 -0.36 20.71 -17.39
CA ASP A 437 -1.19 20.72 -16.19
C ASP A 437 -1.87 19.37 -15.90
N SER A 438 -1.62 18.33 -16.71
CA SER A 438 -2.13 16.99 -16.41
C SER A 438 -1.39 16.50 -15.16
N PRO A 439 -2.09 15.96 -14.16
CA PRO A 439 -1.42 15.31 -13.04
C PRO A 439 -0.45 14.28 -13.60
N ASN A 440 0.75 14.18 -13.00
CA ASN A 440 1.69 13.10 -13.32
C ASN A 440 0.98 11.78 -12.97
N GLU A 441 0.33 11.17 -13.95
CA GLU A 441 -0.16 9.81 -13.79
C GLU A 441 1.08 8.92 -13.76
N THR A 442 1.40 8.42 -12.58
CA THR A 442 2.31 7.29 -12.47
C THR A 442 1.69 6.16 -13.26
N SER A 443 2.48 5.43 -14.03
CA SER A 443 1.95 4.28 -14.76
C SER A 443 2.86 3.09 -14.56
N MET A 444 2.25 1.95 -14.21
CA MET A 444 2.93 0.67 -14.27
C MET A 444 3.26 0.37 -15.73
N ARG A 445 4.54 0.49 -16.11
CA ARG A 445 5.03 0.25 -17.48
C ARG A 445 5.04 -1.23 -17.81
N GLY A 446 5.45 -2.05 -16.85
CA GLY A 446 5.50 -3.48 -17.09
C GLY A 446 6.04 -4.30 -15.92
N ILE A 447 5.81 -5.61 -16.05
CA ILE A 447 6.33 -6.63 -15.14
C ILE A 447 7.17 -7.57 -15.98
N TYR A 448 8.43 -7.75 -15.57
CA TYR A 448 9.40 -8.61 -16.25
C TYR A 448 9.90 -9.69 -15.30
N VAL A 449 10.02 -10.92 -15.77
CA VAL A 449 10.55 -12.05 -14.99
C VAL A 449 11.70 -12.70 -15.72
N ILE A 450 12.80 -12.93 -15.01
CA ILE A 450 13.95 -13.70 -15.48
C ILE A 450 14.09 -14.93 -14.59
N LYS A 451 14.05 -16.13 -15.18
CA LYS A 451 14.32 -17.40 -14.48
C LYS A 451 15.63 -17.98 -15.01
N ASN A 452 16.62 -18.10 -14.14
CA ASN A 452 17.91 -18.66 -14.51
C ASN A 452 17.97 -20.16 -14.21
N ASN A 453 17.60 -20.98 -15.18
CA ASN A 453 17.69 -22.44 -15.05
C ASN A 453 19.10 -22.98 -15.38
N THR A 454 20.03 -22.10 -15.80
CA THR A 454 21.40 -22.50 -16.14
C THR A 454 22.24 -22.80 -14.90
N SER A 455 23.41 -23.41 -15.10
CA SER A 455 24.38 -23.65 -14.02
C SER A 455 25.30 -22.46 -13.72
N THR A 456 25.13 -21.33 -14.41
CA THR A 456 26.01 -20.15 -14.30
C THR A 456 25.24 -18.93 -13.83
N VAL A 457 25.89 -18.03 -13.10
CA VAL A 457 25.31 -16.73 -12.75
C VAL A 457 25.11 -15.92 -14.03
N LYS A 458 23.92 -15.34 -14.19
CA LYS A 458 23.61 -14.40 -15.26
C LYS A 458 23.70 -12.98 -14.76
N ARG A 459 24.27 -12.09 -15.57
CA ARG A 459 24.57 -10.71 -15.20
C ARG A 459 23.81 -9.75 -16.10
N TYR A 460 23.14 -8.79 -15.49
CA TYR A 460 22.29 -7.85 -16.16
C TYR A 460 22.55 -6.43 -15.65
N ALA A 461 22.09 -5.44 -16.41
CA ALA A 461 22.04 -4.06 -15.98
C ALA A 461 20.67 -3.47 -16.33
N ILE A 462 20.13 -2.67 -15.42
CA ILE A 462 18.94 -1.84 -15.64
C ILE A 462 19.43 -0.46 -16.08
N HIS A 463 18.93 0.00 -17.21
CA HIS A 463 19.19 1.34 -17.71
C HIS A 463 17.87 2.09 -17.81
N ALA A 464 17.92 3.39 -17.54
CA ALA A 464 16.85 4.29 -17.88
C ALA A 464 17.44 5.53 -18.55
N GLY A 465 16.68 6.12 -19.46
CA GLY A 465 17.14 7.25 -20.23
C GLY A 465 16.01 7.89 -21.01
N ARG A 466 16.35 8.94 -21.73
CA ARG A 466 15.44 9.62 -22.66
C ARG A 466 16.11 9.78 -24.00
N TYR A 467 15.30 9.92 -25.03
CA TYR A 467 15.76 10.34 -26.34
C TYR A 467 15.70 11.86 -26.42
N ASP A 468 16.82 12.50 -26.78
CA ASP A 468 16.84 13.93 -27.04
C ASP A 468 16.23 14.28 -28.41
N GLU A 469 16.21 15.58 -28.76
CA GLU A 469 15.67 16.06 -30.04
C GLU A 469 16.39 15.47 -31.28
N THR A 470 17.56 14.85 -31.10
CA THR A 470 18.35 14.20 -32.15
C THR A 470 18.17 12.69 -32.20
N ASP A 471 17.23 12.14 -31.42
CA ASP A 471 17.03 10.70 -31.23
C ASP A 471 18.28 10.01 -30.63
N THR A 472 19.07 10.77 -29.86
CA THR A 472 20.23 10.24 -29.12
C THR A 472 19.79 9.85 -27.72
N TRP A 473 20.17 8.64 -27.30
CA TRP A 473 19.96 8.17 -25.93
C TRP A 473 20.80 8.97 -24.93
N VAL A 474 20.12 9.56 -23.95
CA VAL A 474 20.71 10.24 -22.80
C VAL A 474 20.36 9.43 -21.56
N GLU A 475 21.37 8.82 -20.93
CA GLU A 475 21.21 8.05 -19.70
C GLU A 475 20.75 8.96 -18.54
N MET A 476 19.80 8.47 -17.75
CA MET A 476 19.39 9.10 -16.50
C MET A 476 20.28 8.59 -15.36
N PRO A 477 20.74 9.46 -14.43
CA PRO A 477 21.35 8.97 -13.21
C PRO A 477 20.35 8.13 -12.41
N TYR A 478 20.88 7.22 -11.59
CA TYR A 478 20.07 6.40 -10.70
C TYR A 478 20.55 6.44 -9.26
N ARG A 479 19.66 6.03 -8.36
CA ARG A 479 19.92 5.85 -6.93
C ARG A 479 19.20 4.60 -6.42
N LEU A 480 19.81 3.92 -5.47
CA LEU A 480 19.12 2.91 -4.66
C LEU A 480 18.26 3.59 -3.60
N ASN A 481 16.94 3.47 -3.74
CA ASN A 481 15.96 3.97 -2.79
C ASN A 481 15.80 3.02 -1.59
N GLY A 482 16.07 1.72 -1.79
CA GLY A 482 16.18 0.72 -0.73
C GLY A 482 16.63 -0.64 -1.26
N GLU A 483 17.18 -1.47 -0.38
CA GLU A 483 17.64 -2.82 -0.70
C GLU A 483 17.60 -3.77 0.50
N ASP A 484 17.43 -5.06 0.24
CA ASP A 484 17.76 -6.17 1.13
C ASP A 484 18.25 -7.40 0.32
N ASP A 485 18.47 -8.54 0.97
CA ASP A 485 18.98 -9.77 0.31
C ASP A 485 18.03 -10.35 -0.78
N HIS A 486 16.77 -9.91 -0.81
CA HIS A 486 15.70 -10.41 -1.65
C HIS A 486 14.99 -9.31 -2.46
N TRP A 487 15.37 -8.05 -2.30
CA TRP A 487 14.84 -6.96 -3.10
C TRP A 487 15.71 -5.73 -3.23
N GLU A 488 15.44 -4.97 -4.28
CA GLU A 488 16.05 -3.67 -4.54
C GLU A 488 14.97 -2.74 -5.12
N CYS A 489 15.03 -1.46 -4.78
CA CYS A 489 14.24 -0.40 -5.39
C CYS A 489 15.20 0.62 -5.99
N ILE A 490 15.20 0.70 -7.32
CA ILE A 490 16.07 1.57 -8.10
C ILE A 490 15.24 2.73 -8.62
N GLY A 491 15.62 3.96 -8.27
CA GLY A 491 15.02 5.18 -8.78
C GLY A 491 15.92 5.84 -9.81
N PHE A 492 15.36 6.32 -10.91
CA PHE A 492 16.03 7.08 -11.96
C PHE A 492 15.45 8.50 -12.03
N GLU A 493 16.27 9.47 -12.42
CA GLU A 493 15.91 10.90 -12.41
C GLU A 493 16.18 11.56 -13.77
N ASP A 494 15.20 12.27 -14.33
CA ASP A 494 15.25 12.94 -15.63
C ASP A 494 15.80 14.38 -15.54
N SER A 495 15.82 14.95 -14.33
CA SER A 495 16.27 16.32 -14.04
C SER A 495 17.09 16.44 -12.75
N PRO A 496 18.27 15.80 -12.66
CA PRO A 496 19.08 15.77 -11.44
C PRO A 496 19.60 17.15 -10.98
N GLU A 497 19.59 18.14 -11.87
CA GLU A 497 19.99 19.54 -11.59
C GLU A 497 18.79 20.48 -11.44
N GLY A 498 17.57 19.93 -11.47
CA GLY A 498 16.32 20.69 -11.47
C GLY A 498 16.08 21.44 -10.15
N PRO A 499 15.43 22.62 -10.19
CA PRO A 499 15.14 23.43 -9.00
C PRO A 499 14.06 22.82 -8.09
N MET A 500 13.36 21.77 -8.53
CA MET A 500 12.18 21.19 -7.87
C MET A 500 12.53 20.10 -6.84
N GLY A 501 13.82 19.84 -6.61
CA GLY A 501 14.26 18.70 -5.80
C GLY A 501 14.29 17.41 -6.63
N VAL A 502 15.10 16.46 -6.19
CA VAL A 502 15.34 15.18 -6.87
C VAL A 502 14.49 14.12 -6.17
N ASP A 503 13.46 13.62 -6.84
CA ASP A 503 12.49 12.65 -6.27
C ASP A 503 12.85 11.20 -6.57
N TRP A 504 13.68 10.96 -7.60
CA TRP A 504 14.13 9.62 -8.00
C TRP A 504 12.98 8.64 -8.30
N ASN A 505 11.84 9.14 -8.81
CA ASN A 505 10.70 8.31 -9.18
C ASN A 505 10.26 8.47 -10.64
N ASP A 506 11.02 9.21 -11.46
CA ASP A 506 10.73 9.34 -12.89
C ASP A 506 10.63 7.98 -13.56
N ILE A 507 11.60 7.09 -13.30
CA ILE A 507 11.44 5.65 -13.51
C ILE A 507 11.84 4.95 -12.22
N GLN A 508 11.00 4.03 -11.75
CA GLN A 508 11.27 3.24 -10.58
C GLN A 508 11.18 1.75 -10.90
N VAL A 509 12.18 0.99 -10.46
CA VAL A 509 12.24 -0.45 -10.67
C VAL A 509 12.33 -1.17 -9.34
N HIS A 510 11.30 -1.97 -9.04
CA HIS A 510 11.28 -2.87 -7.90
C HIS A 510 11.73 -4.25 -8.35
N ALA A 511 12.93 -4.65 -7.95
CA ALA A 511 13.46 -5.98 -8.21
C ALA A 511 13.20 -6.90 -7.01
N ARG A 512 12.71 -8.12 -7.27
CA ARG A 512 12.37 -9.14 -6.27
C ARG A 512 13.00 -10.46 -6.64
N TRP A 513 13.83 -11.01 -5.77
CA TRP A 513 14.49 -12.30 -5.99
C TRP A 513 13.80 -13.43 -5.23
N PHE A 514 13.62 -14.56 -5.92
CA PHE A 514 13.02 -15.78 -5.39
C PHE A 514 13.95 -16.96 -5.61
N GLU A 515 14.00 -17.87 -4.64
CA GLU A 515 14.79 -19.10 -4.70
C GLU A 515 13.85 -20.29 -4.87
N ASN A 516 14.12 -21.18 -5.85
CA ASN A 516 13.30 -22.37 -6.15
C ASN A 516 13.67 -23.64 -5.38
#